data_AF-A0A257LQB1-F1
#
_entry.id   AF-A0A257LQB1-F1
#
_cell.length_a   1.000
_cell.length_b   1.000
_cell.length_c   1.000
_cell.angle_alpha   90.00
_cell.angle_beta   90.00
_cell.angle_gamma   90.00
#
_symmetry.space_group_name_H-M   'P 1'
#
loop_
_entity.id
_entity.type
_entity.pdbx_description
1 polymer ?
#
loop_
_entity_poly.entity_id
_entity_poly.type
_entity_poly.pdbx_seq_one_letter_code
_entity_poly.pdbx_strand_id
1 'polypeptide(L)'
;MAPVRPQPEGAGSDSQLDFTWIDSAIGPARPERARLPVDRARALLLLGLLGAALVVLWLRFLANEPHLPLAWRLASNGAIELDSSSQPGLQRLIGQRLRTIDLPDGQRLVAHAALLPRSPRWIVDDADRRAFQAQRALIGQAVNQSHVVLQFESGQAQAITPQARGLAGLG
;
A
#
# COMPACT_ATOMS: atom_id res chain seq x y z
N MET A 1 33.53 -7.94 100.98
CA MET A 1 32.23 -8.40 100.45
C MET A 1 31.91 -7.55 99.22
N ALA A 2 32.25 -8.05 98.03
CA ALA A 2 31.69 -7.55 96.77
C ALA A 2 30.38 -8.32 96.50
N PRO A 3 29.47 -7.84 95.63
CA PRO A 3 29.77 -7.82 94.21
C PRO A 3 29.48 -6.48 93.52
N VAL A 4 30.50 -5.96 92.86
CA VAL A 4 30.36 -5.12 91.66
C VAL A 4 29.64 -5.98 90.62
N ARG A 5 28.50 -5.50 90.10
CA ARG A 5 27.78 -6.17 89.02
C ARG A 5 28.60 -6.09 87.73
N PRO A 6 28.76 -7.19 86.99
CA PRO A 6 29.32 -7.15 85.64
C PRO A 6 28.35 -6.39 84.73
N GLN A 7 28.86 -5.36 84.07
CA GLN A 7 28.21 -4.72 82.94
C GLN A 7 28.31 -5.69 81.75
N PRO A 8 27.21 -6.07 81.10
CA PRO A 8 27.30 -6.91 79.92
C PRO A 8 27.98 -6.10 78.81
N GLU A 9 29.16 -6.56 78.38
CA GLU A 9 29.70 -6.26 77.07
C GLU A 9 28.72 -6.82 76.02
N GLY A 10 27.77 -5.97 75.63
CA GLY A 10 27.01 -6.14 74.40
C GLY A 10 27.87 -5.66 73.24
N ALA A 11 28.75 -6.54 72.75
CA ALA A 11 29.18 -6.49 71.37
C ALA A 11 27.92 -6.57 70.49
N GLY A 12 27.66 -5.50 69.75
CA GLY A 12 26.46 -5.35 68.94
C GLY A 12 26.43 -4.02 68.21
N SER A 13 27.60 -3.60 67.72
CA SER A 13 27.66 -2.80 66.50
C SER A 13 27.11 -3.71 65.40
N ASP A 14 25.88 -3.46 64.96
CA ASP A 14 25.49 -3.61 63.56
C ASP A 14 24.01 -3.23 63.39
N SER A 15 23.72 -2.57 62.28
CA SER A 15 22.39 -2.21 61.80
C SER A 15 21.81 -0.86 62.27
N GLN A 16 22.62 0.20 62.28
CA GLN A 16 22.13 1.42 61.64
C GLN A 16 22.24 1.19 60.13
N LEU A 17 21.21 0.56 59.58
CA LEU A 17 21.06 0.41 58.14
C LEU A 17 21.03 1.83 57.55
N ASP A 18 22.07 2.13 56.79
CA ASP A 18 22.28 3.39 56.11
C ASP A 18 21.25 3.50 54.97
N PHE A 19 20.05 4.01 55.29
CA PHE A 19 18.94 4.19 54.35
C PHE A 19 19.18 5.31 53.33
N THR A 20 20.38 5.92 53.33
CA THR A 20 20.80 6.94 52.36
C THR A 20 20.80 6.44 50.92
N TRP A 21 21.01 5.14 50.71
CA TRP A 21 20.91 4.54 49.38
C TRP A 21 19.46 4.48 48.86
N ILE A 22 18.47 4.22 49.71
CA ILE A 22 17.06 4.12 49.28
C ILE A 22 16.48 5.51 48.99
N ASP A 23 16.90 6.54 49.72
CA ASP A 23 16.47 7.92 49.46
C ASP A 23 17.02 8.47 48.12
N SER A 24 18.19 7.99 47.68
CA SER A 24 18.74 8.31 46.36
C SER A 24 17.99 7.64 45.19
N ALA A 25 17.25 6.56 45.45
CA ALA A 25 16.53 5.81 44.44
C ALA A 25 15.08 6.29 44.19
N ILE A 26 14.51 7.05 45.14
CA ILE A 26 13.08 7.47 45.12
C ILE A 26 12.93 8.98 44.84
N GLY A 27 14.03 9.74 44.78
CA GLY A 27 13.99 11.10 44.25
C GLY A 27 13.48 11.09 42.79
N PRO A 28 12.64 12.04 42.36
CA PRO A 28 12.21 12.12 40.97
C PRO A 28 13.44 12.48 40.13
N ALA A 29 14.21 11.48 39.74
CA ALA A 29 15.13 11.55 38.62
C ALA A 29 14.25 11.77 37.40
N ARG A 30 13.84 13.03 37.19
CA ARG A 30 13.31 13.49 35.91
C ARG A 30 14.38 13.07 34.93
N PRO A 31 14.10 12.15 33.99
CA PRO A 31 15.10 11.76 33.02
C PRO A 31 15.52 13.05 32.34
N GLU A 32 16.77 13.44 32.55
CA GLU A 32 17.35 14.59 31.89
C GLU A 32 17.31 14.21 30.41
N ARG A 33 16.29 14.73 29.71
CA ARG A 33 16.07 14.41 28.31
C ARG A 33 17.36 14.72 27.61
N ALA A 34 18.08 13.69 27.17
CA ALA A 34 19.33 13.82 26.45
C ALA A 34 19.08 14.77 25.29
N ARG A 35 19.49 16.04 25.46
CA ARG A 35 19.24 17.07 24.47
C ARG A 35 20.21 16.79 23.34
N LEU A 36 19.70 16.14 22.29
CA LEU A 36 20.42 16.05 21.04
C LEU A 36 20.88 17.46 20.67
N PRO A 37 22.16 17.66 20.31
CA PRO A 37 22.62 18.96 19.84
C PRO A 37 21.71 19.40 18.69
N VAL A 38 21.26 20.65 18.72
CA VAL A 38 20.19 21.18 17.87
C VAL A 38 20.44 20.89 16.39
N ASP A 39 21.69 20.86 15.96
CA ASP A 39 22.09 20.53 14.59
C ASP A 39 21.83 19.07 14.23
N ARG A 40 22.09 18.12 15.13
CA ARG A 40 21.75 16.70 14.92
C ARG A 40 20.24 16.49 14.93
N ALA A 41 19.52 17.16 15.83
CA ALA A 41 18.06 17.10 15.85
C ALA A 41 17.45 17.67 14.55
N ARG A 42 17.97 18.80 14.05
CA ARG A 42 17.58 19.38 12.75
C ARG A 42 17.93 18.46 11.59
N ALA A 43 19.12 17.85 11.57
CA ALA A 43 19.52 16.92 10.53
C ALA A 43 18.62 15.67 10.49
N LEU A 44 18.29 15.10 11.64
CA LEU A 44 17.36 13.96 11.74
C LEU A 44 15.95 14.34 11.32
N LEU A 45 15.48 15.53 11.69
CA LEU A 45 14.18 16.04 11.26
C LEU A 45 14.13 16.24 9.74
N LEU A 46 15.15 16.88 9.16
CA LEU A 46 15.27 17.07 7.71
C LEU A 46 15.32 15.72 6.99
N LEU A 47 16.09 14.76 7.51
CA LEU A 47 16.17 13.42 6.94
C LEU A 47 14.83 12.69 7.00
N GLY A 48 14.12 12.78 8.13
CA GLY A 48 12.78 12.22 8.28
C GLY A 48 11.77 12.87 7.33
N LEU A 49 11.83 14.19 7.16
CA LEU A 49 10.96 14.95 6.26
C LEU A 49 11.26 14.63 4.80
N LEU A 50 12.54 14.44 4.44
CA LEU A 50 12.97 13.99 3.12
C LEU A 50 12.49 12.57 2.83
N GLY A 51 12.61 11.66 3.80
CA GLY A 51 12.09 10.30 3.70
C GLY A 51 10.57 10.27 3.51
N ALA A 52 9.84 11.06 4.29
CA ALA A 52 8.39 11.20 4.15
C ALA A 52 8.00 11.77 2.78
N ALA A 53 8.71 12.80 2.31
CA ALA A 53 8.48 13.39 0.99
C ALA A 53 8.72 12.37 -0.14
N LEU A 54 9.76 11.55 -0.04
CA LEU A 54 10.04 10.49 -1.01
C LEU A 54 8.91 9.45 -1.06
N VAL A 55 8.42 9.01 0.09
CA VAL A 55 7.29 8.06 0.17
C VAL A 55 6.03 8.67 -0.45
N VAL A 56 5.71 9.93 -0.14
CA VAL A 56 4.55 10.63 -0.71
C VAL A 56 4.68 10.77 -2.22
N LEU A 57 5.86 11.13 -2.72
CA LEU A 57 6.10 11.24 -4.17
C LEU A 57 5.96 9.88 -4.85
N TRP A 58 6.46 8.81 -4.22
CA TRP A 58 6.35 7.46 -4.74
C TRP A 58 4.89 6.97 -4.79
N LEU A 59 4.11 7.19 -3.73
CA LEU A 59 2.68 6.91 -3.73
C LEU A 59 1.92 7.72 -4.79
N ARG A 60 2.30 9.00 -4.97
CA ARG A 60 1.71 9.85 -6.01
C ARG A 60 2.06 9.35 -7.41
N PHE A 61 3.27 8.85 -7.62
CA PHE A 61 3.68 8.24 -8.87
C PHE A 61 2.83 7.00 -9.19
N LEU A 62 2.64 6.10 -8.22
CA LEU A 62 1.78 4.92 -8.37
C LEU A 62 0.30 5.30 -8.60
N ALA A 63 -0.20 6.32 -7.90
CA ALA A 63 -1.57 6.81 -8.07
C ALA A 63 -1.83 7.44 -9.44
N ASN A 64 -0.79 7.98 -10.08
CA ASN A 64 -0.88 8.57 -11.41
C ASN A 64 -0.79 7.54 -12.54
N GLU A 65 -0.60 6.25 -12.23
CA GLU A 65 -0.65 5.22 -13.24
C GLU A 65 -2.04 5.22 -13.89
N PRO A 66 -2.13 5.42 -15.22
CA PRO A 66 -3.41 5.43 -15.90
C PRO A 66 -4.02 4.03 -15.80
N HIS A 67 -5.34 3.99 -15.69
CA HIS A 67 -6.11 2.76 -15.70
C HIS A 67 -7.46 3.01 -16.37
N LEU A 68 -8.12 1.94 -16.79
CA LEU A 68 -9.50 1.99 -17.23
C LEU A 68 -10.41 1.81 -16.01
N PRO A 69 -11.31 2.75 -15.70
CA PRO A 69 -12.18 2.69 -14.51
C PRO A 69 -13.36 1.71 -14.72
N LEU A 70 -13.01 0.44 -14.94
CA LEU A 70 -13.91 -0.65 -15.31
C LEU A 70 -13.58 -1.87 -14.47
N ALA A 71 -14.60 -2.46 -13.85
CA ALA A 71 -14.51 -3.80 -13.31
C ALA A 71 -15.08 -4.78 -14.34
N TRP A 72 -14.30 -5.83 -14.60
CA TRP A 72 -14.68 -6.90 -15.51
C TRP A 72 -14.90 -8.18 -14.72
N ARG A 73 -15.97 -8.90 -15.03
CA ARG A 73 -16.14 -10.27 -14.56
C ARG A 73 -16.07 -11.24 -15.73
N LEU A 74 -15.65 -12.46 -15.42
CA LEU A 74 -15.75 -13.57 -16.35
C LEU A 74 -17.10 -14.25 -16.13
N ALA A 75 -17.94 -14.26 -17.16
CA ALA A 75 -19.22 -14.96 -17.15
C ALA A 75 -19.03 -16.47 -17.21
N SER A 76 -20.07 -17.23 -16.88
CA SER A 76 -20.07 -18.71 -16.88
C SER A 76 -19.75 -19.32 -18.25
N ASN A 77 -19.99 -18.58 -19.33
CA ASN A 77 -19.69 -18.98 -20.69
C ASN A 77 -18.30 -18.52 -21.18
N GLY A 78 -17.47 -17.95 -20.31
CA GLY A 78 -16.13 -17.46 -20.66
C GLY A 78 -16.09 -16.08 -21.32
N ALA A 79 -17.23 -15.41 -21.50
CA ALA A 79 -17.27 -14.04 -21.99
C ALA A 79 -16.87 -13.03 -20.89
N ILE A 80 -16.35 -11.88 -21.30
CA ILE A 80 -16.10 -10.77 -20.38
C ILE A 80 -17.35 -9.91 -20.31
N GLU A 81 -17.87 -9.71 -19.10
CA GLU A 81 -19.00 -8.83 -18.84
C GLU A 81 -18.56 -7.62 -18.02
N LEU A 82 -19.16 -6.47 -18.32
CA LEU A 82 -18.98 -5.28 -17.51
C LEU A 82 -19.67 -5.48 -16.15
N ASP A 83 -18.90 -5.49 -15.07
CA ASP A 83 -19.41 -5.70 -13.73
C ASP A 83 -19.78 -4.37 -13.05
N SER A 84 -18.86 -3.41 -13.09
CA SER A 84 -19.11 -2.06 -12.60
C SER A 84 -18.26 -1.02 -13.34
N SER A 85 -18.73 0.23 -13.34
CA SER A 85 -17.97 1.38 -13.82
C SER A 85 -18.40 2.64 -13.09
N SER A 86 -17.44 3.53 -12.85
CA SER A 86 -17.70 4.89 -12.34
C SER A 86 -18.21 5.85 -13.42
N GLN A 87 -18.19 5.45 -14.71
CA GLN A 87 -18.61 6.31 -15.81
C GLN A 87 -20.13 6.25 -16.02
N PRO A 88 -20.86 7.38 -16.01
CA PRO A 88 -22.32 7.39 -16.14
C PRO A 88 -22.84 6.72 -17.41
N GLY A 89 -22.14 6.85 -18.54
CA GLY A 89 -22.52 6.21 -19.81
C GLY A 89 -22.47 4.68 -19.77
N LEU A 90 -21.58 4.12 -18.94
CA LEU A 90 -21.39 2.68 -18.79
C LEU A 90 -22.33 2.03 -17.77
N GLN A 91 -22.95 2.81 -16.89
CA GLN A 91 -23.88 2.27 -15.87
C GLN A 91 -25.05 1.51 -16.51
N ARG A 92 -25.52 1.96 -17.69
CA ARG A 92 -26.59 1.29 -18.45
C ARG A 92 -26.14 0.02 -19.17
N LEU A 93 -24.83 -0.18 -19.28
CA LEU A 93 -24.19 -1.31 -19.96
C LEU A 93 -23.64 -2.34 -18.98
N ILE A 94 -23.89 -2.19 -17.68
CA ILE A 94 -23.55 -3.20 -16.68
C ILE A 94 -24.27 -4.51 -17.03
N GLY A 95 -23.52 -5.62 -16.99
CA GLY A 95 -23.96 -6.96 -17.40
C GLY A 95 -23.85 -7.23 -18.90
N GLN A 96 -23.51 -6.23 -19.73
CA GLN A 96 -23.29 -6.44 -21.16
C GLN A 96 -21.92 -7.08 -21.42
N ARG A 97 -21.87 -7.90 -22.48
CA ARG A 97 -20.65 -8.56 -22.92
C ARG A 97 -19.80 -7.63 -23.77
N LEU A 98 -18.53 -7.52 -23.42
CA LEU A 98 -17.54 -6.82 -24.21
C LEU A 98 -17.18 -7.67 -25.42
N ARG A 99 -17.16 -7.06 -26.61
CA ARG A 99 -16.76 -7.69 -27.86
C ARG A 99 -15.37 -7.25 -28.29
N THR A 100 -15.13 -5.94 -28.34
CA THR A 100 -13.84 -5.37 -28.72
C THR A 100 -13.53 -4.08 -27.97
N ILE A 101 -12.25 -3.77 -27.87
CA ILE A 101 -11.72 -2.47 -27.47
C ILE A 101 -11.01 -1.90 -28.70
N ASP A 102 -11.54 -0.82 -29.23
CA ASP A 102 -10.98 -0.12 -30.38
C ASP A 102 -10.15 1.08 -29.88
N LEU A 103 -8.89 1.13 -30.31
CA LEU A 103 -7.96 2.19 -30.00
C LEU A 103 -8.01 3.27 -31.10
N PRO A 104 -7.65 4.52 -30.77
CA PRO A 104 -7.68 5.63 -31.73
C PRO A 104 -6.63 5.49 -32.84
N ASP A 105 -5.61 4.64 -32.65
CA ASP A 105 -4.62 4.28 -33.68
C ASP A 105 -5.15 3.23 -34.69
N GLY A 106 -6.40 2.79 -34.55
CA GLY A 106 -7.03 1.78 -35.39
C GLY A 106 -6.74 0.34 -34.95
N GLN A 107 -5.97 0.12 -33.89
CA GLN A 107 -5.82 -1.21 -33.32
C GLN A 107 -7.12 -1.66 -32.64
N ARG A 108 -7.41 -2.94 -32.77
CA ARG A 108 -8.60 -3.58 -32.18
C ARG A 108 -8.18 -4.75 -31.33
N LEU A 109 -8.51 -4.69 -30.04
CA LEU A 109 -8.35 -5.82 -29.14
C LEU A 109 -9.68 -6.58 -29.05
N VAL A 110 -9.65 -7.86 -29.35
CA VAL A 110 -10.80 -8.74 -29.14
C VAL A 110 -10.92 -9.07 -27.65
N ALA A 111 -12.14 -8.98 -27.14
CA ALA A 111 -12.44 -9.33 -25.76
C ALA A 111 -12.23 -10.82 -25.53
N HIS A 112 -11.25 -11.16 -24.70
CA HIS A 112 -10.97 -12.55 -24.30
C HIS A 112 -10.61 -12.61 -22.82
N ALA A 113 -10.84 -13.75 -22.16
CA ALA A 113 -10.49 -13.97 -20.76
C ALA A 113 -9.03 -13.63 -20.40
N ALA A 114 -8.12 -13.61 -21.39
CA ALA A 114 -6.72 -13.20 -21.25
C ALA A 114 -6.55 -11.70 -20.97
N LEU A 115 -7.57 -10.88 -21.22
CA LEU A 115 -7.58 -9.45 -20.86
C LEU A 115 -7.73 -9.24 -19.34
N LEU A 116 -8.37 -10.18 -18.64
CA LEU A 116 -8.50 -10.06 -17.20
C LEU A 116 -7.15 -10.23 -16.51
N PRO A 117 -6.91 -9.54 -15.39
CA PRO A 117 -5.71 -9.75 -14.60
C PRO A 117 -5.70 -11.18 -14.04
N ARG A 118 -5.03 -12.11 -14.73
CA ARG A 118 -4.66 -13.42 -14.19
C ARG A 118 -3.18 -13.44 -13.86
N SER A 119 -2.85 -14.18 -12.81
CA SER A 119 -1.47 -14.42 -12.41
C SER A 119 -0.77 -15.31 -13.45
N PRO A 120 0.25 -14.82 -14.18
CA PRO A 120 0.95 -15.58 -15.22
C PRO A 120 1.70 -16.81 -14.67
N ARG A 121 1.97 -16.83 -13.36
CA ARG A 121 2.77 -17.86 -12.70
C ARG A 121 2.21 -19.27 -12.83
N TRP A 122 0.96 -19.42 -13.28
CA TRP A 122 0.27 -20.71 -13.44
C TRP A 122 0.12 -21.13 -14.92
N ILE A 123 0.73 -20.40 -15.85
CA ILE A 123 0.76 -20.77 -17.28
C ILE A 123 1.99 -21.65 -17.51
N VAL A 124 1.75 -22.95 -17.69
CA VAL A 124 2.79 -23.97 -17.88
C VAL A 124 3.40 -23.88 -19.28
N ASP A 125 2.58 -23.62 -20.29
CA ASP A 125 3.01 -23.52 -21.69
C ASP A 125 3.66 -22.15 -22.00
N ASP A 126 4.85 -22.16 -22.59
CA ASP A 126 5.60 -20.95 -22.92
C ASP A 126 5.01 -20.18 -24.12
N ALA A 127 4.30 -20.85 -25.04
CA ALA A 127 3.59 -20.19 -26.14
C ALA A 127 2.37 -19.43 -25.59
N ASP A 128 1.60 -20.06 -24.71
CA ASP A 128 0.46 -19.41 -24.03
C ASP A 128 0.94 -18.23 -23.17
N ARG A 129 2.07 -18.40 -22.48
CA ARG A 129 2.68 -17.32 -21.70
C ARG A 129 3.07 -16.13 -22.57
N ARG A 130 3.68 -16.38 -23.74
CA ARG A 130 4.04 -15.32 -24.70
C ARG A 130 2.81 -14.62 -25.27
N ALA A 131 1.77 -15.37 -25.65
CA ALA A 131 0.51 -14.80 -26.12
C ALA A 131 -0.13 -13.91 -25.05
N PHE A 132 -0.16 -14.38 -23.79
CA PHE A 132 -0.67 -13.60 -22.66
C PHE A 132 0.13 -12.31 -22.43
N GLN A 133 1.47 -12.37 -22.50
CA GLN A 133 2.32 -11.18 -22.38
C GLN A 133 2.09 -10.17 -23.50
N ALA A 134 2.00 -10.64 -24.76
CA ALA A 134 1.69 -9.80 -25.91
C ALA A 134 0.34 -9.08 -25.73
N GLN A 135 -0.68 -9.82 -25.29
CA GLN A 135 -1.99 -9.24 -25.02
C GLN A 135 -1.96 -8.23 -23.88
N ARG A 136 -1.14 -8.46 -22.85
CA ARG A 136 -0.95 -7.50 -21.75
C ARG A 136 -0.26 -6.22 -22.21
N ALA A 137 0.71 -6.33 -23.12
CA ALA A 137 1.36 -5.16 -23.71
C ALA A 137 0.35 -4.30 -24.50
N LEU A 138 -0.57 -4.92 -25.25
CA LEU A 138 -1.62 -4.20 -25.97
C LEU A 138 -2.59 -3.47 -25.03
N ILE A 139 -2.96 -4.09 -23.89
CA ILE A 139 -3.76 -3.39 -22.86
C ILE A 139 -2.97 -2.20 -22.30
N GLY A 140 -1.68 -2.38 -22.02
CA GLY A 140 -0.81 -1.28 -21.57
C GLY A 140 -0.79 -0.11 -22.55
N GLN A 141 -0.78 -0.40 -23.87
CA GLN A 141 -0.91 0.63 -24.89
C GLN A 141 -2.28 1.31 -24.85
N ALA A 142 -3.37 0.54 -24.74
CA ALA A 142 -4.73 1.06 -24.68
C ALA A 142 -4.96 2.04 -23.52
N VAL A 143 -4.36 1.77 -22.36
CA VAL A 143 -4.49 2.62 -21.17
C VAL A 143 -3.70 3.93 -21.30
N ASN A 144 -2.68 3.98 -22.15
CA ASN A 144 -1.91 5.20 -22.44
C ASN A 144 -2.56 6.07 -23.53
N GLN A 145 -3.65 5.63 -24.15
CA GLN A 145 -4.36 6.40 -25.17
C GLN A 145 -5.21 7.51 -24.56
N SER A 146 -5.51 8.55 -25.34
CA SER A 146 -6.39 9.65 -24.89
C SER A 146 -7.83 9.20 -24.65
N HIS A 147 -8.29 8.22 -25.41
CA HIS A 147 -9.58 7.56 -25.26
C HIS A 147 -9.51 6.18 -25.90
N VAL A 148 -10.44 5.31 -25.53
CA VAL A 148 -10.68 4.02 -26.19
C VAL A 148 -12.18 3.82 -26.35
N VAL A 149 -12.59 3.06 -27.36
CA VAL A 149 -14.00 2.77 -27.63
C VAL A 149 -14.27 1.32 -27.28
N LEU A 150 -15.19 1.10 -26.35
CA LEU A 150 -15.67 -0.23 -25.99
C LEU A 150 -16.86 -0.58 -26.88
N GLN A 151 -16.78 -1.69 -27.61
CA GLN A 151 -17.91 -2.24 -28.34
C GLN A 151 -18.48 -3.44 -27.60
N PHE A 152 -19.79 -3.45 -27.39
CA PHE A 152 -20.52 -4.52 -26.71
C PHE A 152 -21.25 -5.41 -27.71
N GLU A 153 -21.58 -6.65 -27.31
CA GLU A 153 -22.36 -7.57 -28.16
C GLU A 153 -23.75 -7.04 -28.51
N SER A 154 -24.33 -6.18 -27.68
CA SER A 154 -25.59 -5.47 -27.96
C SER A 154 -25.51 -4.49 -29.12
N GLY A 155 -24.32 -4.28 -29.71
CA GLY A 155 -24.06 -3.29 -30.75
C GLY A 155 -23.84 -1.87 -30.22
N GLN A 156 -23.96 -1.65 -28.91
CA GLN A 156 -23.64 -0.37 -28.31
C GLN A 156 -22.13 -0.14 -28.26
N ALA A 157 -21.73 1.10 -28.50
CA ALA A 157 -20.35 1.54 -28.38
C ALA A 157 -20.27 2.70 -27.39
N GLN A 158 -19.29 2.65 -26.49
CA GLN A 158 -19.05 3.71 -25.51
C GLN A 158 -17.58 4.13 -25.54
N ALA A 159 -17.35 5.40 -25.86
CA ALA A 159 -16.04 6.01 -25.72
C ALA A 159 -15.75 6.30 -24.25
N ILE A 160 -14.55 5.95 -23.82
CA ILE A 160 -14.09 6.12 -22.46
C ILE A 160 -12.68 6.70 -22.45
N THR A 161 -12.38 7.51 -21.45
CA THR A 161 -11.04 8.06 -21.26
C THR A 161 -10.35 7.32 -20.11
N PRO A 162 -9.12 6.82 -20.30
CA PRO A 162 -8.31 6.31 -19.19
C PRO A 162 -8.11 7.40 -18.14
N GLN A 163 -8.19 7.02 -16.86
CA GLN A 163 -8.07 7.95 -15.73
C GLN A 163 -6.93 7.52 -14.81
N ALA A 164 -6.35 8.48 -14.10
CA ALA A 164 -5.40 8.16 -13.04
C ALA A 164 -6.11 7.32 -11.96
N ARG A 165 -5.44 6.26 -11.48
CA ARG A 165 -5.92 5.38 -10.40
C ARG A 165 -6.31 6.14 -9.14
N GLY A 166 -5.62 7.25 -8.86
CA GLY A 166 -5.76 7.98 -7.62
C GLY A 166 -5.25 7.17 -6.44
N LEU A 167 -5.15 7.83 -5.27
CA LEU A 167 -4.67 7.16 -4.05
C LEU A 167 -5.68 6.13 -3.53
N ALA A 168 -6.99 6.35 -3.77
CA ALA A 168 -8.05 5.44 -3.37
C ALA A 168 -8.05 4.11 -4.13
N GLY A 169 -7.44 4.05 -5.33
CA GLY A 169 -7.39 2.83 -6.15
C GLY A 169 -6.16 1.94 -5.91
N LEU A 170 -5.36 2.23 -4.87
CA LEU A 170 -4.16 1.47 -4.49
C LEU A 170 -4.44 0.33 -3.49
N GLY A 171 -5.69 0.15 -3.04
CA GLY A 171 -6.09 -0.86 -2.06
C GLY A 171 -7.41 -1.53 -2.40
#